data_AF-A0A2E6C895-F1
#
_entry.id   AF-A0A2E6C895-F1
#
_cell.length_a   1.000
_cell.length_b   1.000
_cell.length_c   1.000
_cell.angle_alpha   90.00
_cell.angle_beta   90.00
_cell.angle_gamma   90.00
#
_symmetry.space_group_name_H-M   'P 1'
#
loop_
_entity.id
_entity.type
_entity.pdbx_description
1 polymer ?
#
loop_
_entity_poly.entity_id
_entity_poly.type
_entity_poly.pdbx_seq_one_letter_code
_entity_poly.pdbx_strand_id
1 'polypeptide(L)'
;MTQSPEGLKIKNGWNGFALSLKIYIPLSIIAFFNESVNGCLFDCEYPSYYLLPRRLALLSALILVIIAGASRRKINVDVYDKWYATGVIFGIIVGVAMFVFLTILGWASEIHGW
;
A
#
# COMPACT_ATOMS: atom_id res chain seq x y z
N MET A 1 -0.53 -24.76 24.46
CA MET A 1 -1.47 -24.75 23.33
C MET A 1 -0.67 -24.67 22.04
N THR A 2 -0.49 -25.79 21.35
CA THR A 2 0.18 -25.87 20.05
C THR A 2 -0.75 -25.30 18.98
N GLN A 3 -0.35 -24.23 18.30
CA GLN A 3 -1.13 -23.65 17.20
C GLN A 3 -1.14 -24.62 16.01
N SER A 4 -2.33 -24.86 15.44
CA SER A 4 -2.46 -25.64 14.20
C SER A 4 -1.64 -24.98 13.08
N PRO A 5 -0.93 -25.75 12.25
CA PRO A 5 -0.14 -25.23 11.13
C PRO A 5 -0.96 -24.40 10.13
N GLU A 6 -2.29 -24.58 10.05
CA GLU A 6 -3.15 -23.73 9.22
C GLU A 6 -3.40 -22.35 9.82
N GLY A 7 -3.60 -22.27 11.13
CA GLY A 7 -3.79 -21.00 11.84
C GLY A 7 -2.55 -20.11 11.73
N LEU A 8 -1.35 -20.69 11.74
CA LEU A 8 -0.11 -19.94 11.57
C LEU A 8 0.05 -19.40 10.14
N LYS A 9 -0.36 -20.15 9.11
CA LYS A 9 -0.34 -19.69 7.71
C LYS A 9 -1.25 -18.48 7.51
N ILE A 10 -2.49 -18.57 7.99
CA ILE A 10 -3.48 -17.49 7.87
C ILE A 10 -2.98 -16.25 8.62
N LYS A 11 -2.53 -16.40 9.86
CA LYS A 11 -1.99 -15.30 10.67
C LYS A 11 -0.81 -14.61 9.97
N ASN A 12 0.11 -15.36 9.38
CA ASN A 12 1.27 -14.79 8.70
C ASN A 12 0.91 -14.09 7.39
N GLY A 13 -0.03 -14.65 6.61
CA GLY A 13 -0.58 -13.96 5.44
C GLY A 13 -1.24 -12.64 5.84
N TRP A 14 -2.03 -12.63 6.90
CA TRP A 14 -2.62 -11.41 7.45
C TRP A 14 -1.58 -10.41 7.96
N ASN A 15 -0.49 -10.87 8.58
CA ASN A 15 0.59 -9.98 9.01
C ASN A 15 1.28 -9.30 7.82
N GLY A 16 1.53 -10.04 6.74
CA GLY A 16 2.09 -9.49 5.50
C GLY A 16 1.14 -8.48 4.85
N PHE A 17 -0.14 -8.82 4.80
CA PHE A 17 -1.19 -7.93 4.28
C PHE A 17 -1.33 -6.65 5.09
N ALA A 18 -1.41 -6.77 6.42
CA ALA A 18 -1.55 -5.65 7.34
C ALA A 18 -0.32 -4.72 7.31
N LEU A 19 0.89 -5.25 7.08
CA LEU A 19 2.08 -4.42 6.89
C LEU A 19 1.91 -3.47 5.71
N SER A 20 1.49 -3.98 4.55
CA SER A 20 1.27 -3.15 3.36
C SER A 20 0.18 -2.10 3.61
N LEU A 21 -0.94 -2.49 4.24
CA LEU A 21 -2.03 -1.55 4.54
C LEU A 21 -1.64 -0.45 5.53
N LYS A 22 -0.79 -0.75 6.52
CA LYS A 22 -0.30 0.29 7.46
C LYS A 22 0.49 1.40 6.78
N ILE A 23 1.03 1.14 5.58
CA ILE A 23 1.73 2.13 4.78
C ILE A 23 0.76 2.82 3.81
N TYR A 24 -0.05 2.05 3.09
CA TYR A 24 -0.95 2.62 2.08
C TYR A 24 -2.11 3.41 2.68
N ILE A 25 -2.72 3.00 3.79
CA ILE A 25 -3.84 3.75 4.42
C ILE A 25 -3.46 5.21 4.70
N PRO A 26 -2.40 5.51 5.49
CA PRO A 26 -2.04 6.89 5.76
C PRO A 26 -1.63 7.65 4.50
N LEU A 27 -0.90 7.01 3.57
CA LEU A 27 -0.52 7.64 2.31
C LEU A 27 -1.73 8.00 1.45
N SER A 28 -2.75 7.13 1.39
CA SER A 28 -3.96 7.38 0.64
C SER A 28 -4.82 8.49 1.24
N ILE A 29 -4.85 8.60 2.58
CA ILE A 29 -5.53 9.70 3.27
C ILE A 29 -4.83 11.03 2.97
N ILE A 30 -3.50 11.08 3.08
CA ILE A 30 -2.72 12.29 2.76
C ILE A 30 -2.89 12.67 1.29
N ALA A 31 -2.86 11.68 0.38
CA ALA A 31 -3.09 11.93 -1.04
C ALA A 31 -4.50 12.49 -1.27
N PHE A 32 -5.54 11.89 -0.71
CA PHE A 32 -6.91 12.40 -0.82
C PHE A 32 -7.00 13.87 -0.40
N PHE A 33 -6.48 14.24 0.78
CA PHE A 33 -6.56 15.64 1.24
C PHE A 33 -5.71 16.60 0.41
N ASN A 34 -4.54 16.16 -0.07
CA ASN A 34 -3.73 16.97 -0.98
C ASN A 34 -4.51 17.29 -2.27
N GLU A 35 -5.13 16.27 -2.87
CA GLU A 35 -5.88 16.42 -4.11
C GLU A 35 -7.28 17.02 -3.90
N SER A 36 -7.88 16.94 -2.70
CA SER A 36 -9.22 17.51 -2.46
C SER A 36 -9.17 19.02 -2.24
N VAL A 37 -8.07 19.53 -1.70
CA VAL A 37 -7.90 20.95 -1.40
C VAL A 37 -7.21 21.69 -2.55
N ASN A 38 -6.35 21.01 -3.31
CA ASN A 38 -5.54 21.63 -4.35
C ASN A 38 -5.45 20.65 -5.52
N GLY A 39 -6.56 20.27 -6.13
CA GLY A 39 -6.67 19.03 -6.90
C GLY A 39 -6.30 19.04 -8.37
N CYS A 40 -6.70 19.98 -9.20
CA CYS A 40 -6.45 20.13 -10.63
C CYS A 40 -5.92 18.94 -11.47
N LEU A 41 -6.81 18.43 -12.32
CA LEU A 41 -6.53 17.39 -13.32
C LEU A 41 -5.66 17.85 -14.51
N PHE A 42 -5.61 19.15 -14.84
CA PHE A 42 -4.94 19.68 -16.04
C PHE A 42 -4.32 21.06 -15.79
N ASP A 43 -3.04 21.25 -16.15
CA ASP A 43 -2.32 22.55 -16.15
C ASP A 43 -2.29 23.32 -14.83
N CYS A 44 -1.94 22.64 -13.73
CA CYS A 44 -1.69 23.31 -12.45
C CYS A 44 -0.24 23.21 -11.98
N GLU A 45 0.32 24.37 -11.63
CA GLU A 45 1.61 24.47 -10.96
C GLU A 45 1.46 24.04 -9.50
N TYR A 46 1.87 22.80 -9.23
CA TYR A 46 1.94 22.29 -7.87
C TYR A 46 3.33 22.47 -7.28
N PRO A 47 3.42 22.87 -6.00
CA PRO A 47 4.65 22.73 -5.25
C PRO A 47 5.14 21.28 -5.31
N SER A 48 6.44 21.08 -5.48
CA SER A 48 7.05 19.76 -5.67
C SER A 48 6.75 18.76 -4.54
N TYR A 49 6.39 19.23 -3.34
CA TYR A 49 5.99 18.40 -2.20
C TYR A 49 4.62 17.71 -2.38
N TYR A 50 3.77 18.14 -3.32
CA TYR A 50 2.51 17.43 -3.64
C TYR A 50 2.76 16.07 -4.30
N LEU A 51 3.92 15.90 -4.96
CA LEU A 51 4.33 14.62 -5.51
C LEU A 51 4.83 13.64 -4.43
N LEU A 52 5.01 14.11 -3.18
CA LEU A 52 5.61 13.33 -2.11
C LEU A 52 4.80 12.05 -1.77
N PRO A 53 3.46 12.09 -1.59
CA PRO A 53 2.69 10.88 -1.32
C PRO A 53 2.79 9.87 -2.47
N ARG A 54 2.79 10.34 -3.72
CA ARG A 54 2.92 9.47 -4.91
C ARG A 54 4.31 8.81 -4.97
N ARG A 55 5.37 9.58 -4.71
CA ARG A 55 6.75 9.05 -4.64
C ARG A 55 6.90 8.04 -3.50
N LEU A 56 6.36 8.34 -2.32
CA LEU A 56 6.39 7.45 -1.17
C LEU A 56 5.58 6.17 -1.40
N ALA A 57 4.45 6.25 -2.10
CA ALA A 57 3.65 5.08 -2.49
C ALA A 57 4.42 4.16 -3.47
N LEU A 58 5.17 4.73 -4.41
CA LEU A 58 6.03 3.96 -5.33
C LEU A 58 7.24 3.35 -4.62
N LEU A 59 7.93 4.13 -3.78
CA LEU A 59 9.07 3.65 -3.01
C LEU A 59 8.66 2.54 -2.03
N SER A 60 7.52 2.70 -1.37
CA SER A 60 7.01 1.66 -0.47
C SER A 60 6.60 0.39 -1.21
N ALA A 61 5.99 0.50 -2.40
CA ALA A 61 5.73 -0.66 -3.27
C ALA A 61 7.03 -1.42 -3.56
N LEU A 62 8.08 -0.71 -3.99
CA LEU A 62 9.37 -1.30 -4.33
C LEU A 62 10.01 -2.00 -3.11
N ILE A 63 10.02 -1.33 -1.96
CA ILE A 63 10.57 -1.89 -0.70
C ILE A 63 9.79 -3.15 -0.30
N LEU A 64 8.46 -3.11 -0.35
CA LEU A 64 7.61 -4.26 0.01
C LEU A 64 7.80 -5.43 -0.96
N VAL A 65 7.99 -5.19 -2.26
CA VAL A 65 8.35 -6.23 -3.24
C VAL A 65 9.71 -6.85 -2.92
N ILE A 66 10.71 -6.04 -2.56
CA ILE A 66 12.03 -6.53 -2.14
C ILE A 66 11.91 -7.39 -0.88
N ILE A 67 11.13 -6.95 0.12
CA ILE A 67 10.88 -7.71 1.35
C ILE A 67 10.18 -9.05 1.04
N ALA A 68 9.15 -9.04 0.19
CA ALA A 68 8.46 -10.25 -0.24
C ALA A 68 9.40 -11.21 -1.00
N GLY A 69 10.27 -10.67 -1.86
CA GLY A 69 11.27 -11.44 -2.60
C GLY A 69 12.34 -12.04 -1.69
N ALA A 70 12.86 -11.27 -0.73
CA ALA A 70 13.83 -11.73 0.26
C ALA A 70 13.23 -12.82 1.17
N SER A 71 11.96 -12.65 1.58
CA SER A 71 11.22 -13.64 2.35
C SER A 71 11.05 -14.97 1.61
N ARG A 72 11.02 -14.97 0.28
CA ARG A 72 10.95 -16.19 -0.55
C ARG A 72 12.30 -16.86 -0.80
N ARG A 73 13.42 -16.14 -0.67
CA ARG A 73 14.78 -16.65 -0.98
C ARG A 73 15.48 -17.37 0.18
N LYS A 74 14.94 -17.34 1.40
CA LYS A 74 15.55 -18.07 2.53
C LYS A 74 15.57 -19.56 2.23
N ILE A 75 16.75 -20.16 2.20
CA ILE A 75 17.04 -21.52 1.71
C ILE A 75 16.27 -22.62 2.46
N ASN A 76 15.73 -22.33 3.65
CA ASN A 76 14.74 -23.14 4.36
C ASN A 76 13.40 -22.41 4.41
N VAL A 77 12.68 -22.34 3.29
CA VAL A 77 11.33 -21.72 3.26
C VAL A 77 10.38 -22.65 4.00
N ASP A 78 10.29 -22.49 5.31
CA ASP A 78 9.13 -22.96 6.03
C ASP A 78 7.89 -22.37 5.34
N VAL A 79 6.83 -23.16 5.24
CA VAL A 79 5.54 -22.75 4.64
C VAL A 79 5.10 -21.38 5.20
N TYR A 80 5.50 -21.06 6.43
CA TYR A 80 5.32 -19.80 7.14
C TYR A 80 5.81 -18.53 6.39
N ASP A 81 7.00 -18.53 5.79
CA ASP A 81 7.56 -17.34 5.11
C ASP A 81 6.94 -17.12 3.73
N LYS A 82 6.43 -18.18 3.09
CA LYS A 82 5.73 -18.11 1.81
C LYS A 82 4.39 -17.38 1.92
N TRP A 83 3.60 -17.68 2.96
CA TRP A 83 2.30 -17.04 3.17
C TRP A 83 2.44 -15.57 3.55
N TYR A 84 3.47 -15.22 4.32
CA TYR A 84 3.79 -13.82 4.61
C TYR A 84 4.08 -13.04 3.32
N ALA A 85 4.96 -13.55 2.45
CA ALA A 85 5.27 -12.91 1.16
C ALA A 85 4.03 -12.77 0.25
N THR A 86 3.17 -13.78 0.21
CA THR A 86 1.90 -13.70 -0.54
C THR A 86 0.97 -12.64 0.05
N GLY A 87 0.88 -12.57 1.38
CA GLY A 87 0.12 -11.52 2.08
C GLY A 87 0.62 -10.11 1.76
N VAL A 88 1.94 -9.91 1.76
CA VAL A 88 2.57 -8.63 1.37
C VAL A 88 2.19 -8.25 -0.05
N ILE A 89 2.34 -9.15 -1.03
CA ILE A 89 2.00 -8.88 -2.44
C ILE A 89 0.52 -8.52 -2.58
N PHE A 90 -0.38 -9.29 -1.96
CA PHE A 90 -1.81 -8.98 -2.00
C PHE A 90 -2.11 -7.62 -1.36
N GLY A 91 -1.43 -7.31 -0.25
CA GLY A 91 -1.56 -6.03 0.43
C GLY A 91 -1.04 -4.85 -0.39
N ILE A 92 0.01 -5.03 -1.21
CA ILE A 92 0.47 -4.00 -2.16
C ILE A 92 -0.61 -3.75 -3.20
N ILE A 93 -1.19 -4.80 -3.81
CA ILE A 93 -2.22 -4.65 -4.84
C ILE A 93 -3.42 -3.87 -4.30
N VAL A 94 -3.95 -4.29 -3.15
CA VAL A 94 -5.09 -3.62 -2.50
C VAL A 94 -4.72 -2.20 -2.07
N GLY A 95 -3.53 -2.01 -1.49
CA GLY A 95 -3.05 -0.71 -1.05
C GLY A 95 -2.87 0.30 -2.19
N VAL A 96 -2.27 -0.12 -3.30
CA VAL A 96 -2.11 0.69 -4.51
C VAL A 96 -3.47 1.02 -5.12
N ALA A 97 -4.36 0.04 -5.25
CA ALA A 97 -5.71 0.27 -5.78
C ALA A 97 -6.46 1.31 -4.93
N MET A 98 -6.40 1.19 -3.61
CA MET A 98 -6.99 2.14 -2.67
C MET A 98 -6.34 3.54 -2.78
N PHE A 99 -5.01 3.62 -2.91
CA PHE A 99 -4.30 4.88 -3.11
C PHE A 99 -4.73 5.59 -4.37
N VAL A 100 -4.79 4.87 -5.49
CA VAL A 100 -5.25 5.40 -6.78
C VAL A 100 -6.70 5.86 -6.68
N PHE A 101 -7.57 5.03 -6.09
CA PHE A 101 -8.99 5.35 -5.90
C PHE A 101 -9.20 6.63 -5.08
N LEU A 102 -8.54 6.76 -3.93
CA LEU A 102 -8.65 7.95 -3.09
C LEU A 102 -8.01 9.18 -3.71
N THR A 103 -6.91 9.04 -4.46
CA THR A 103 -6.32 10.15 -5.23
C THR A 103 -7.33 10.67 -6.27
N ILE A 104 -7.98 9.77 -7.02
CA ILE A 104 -9.01 10.13 -8.01
C ILE A 104 -10.22 10.79 -7.34
N LEU A 105 -10.66 10.27 -6.19
CA LEU A 105 -11.75 10.89 -5.44
C LEU A 105 -11.41 12.29 -4.94
N GLY A 106 -10.16 12.54 -4.55
CA GLY A 106 -9.70 13.88 -4.18
C GLY A 106 -9.90 14.85 -5.35
N TRP A 107 -9.42 14.51 -6.55
CA TRP A 107 -9.66 15.31 -7.76
C TRP A 107 -11.14 15.53 -8.06
N ALA A 108 -11.95 14.47 -7.97
CA ALA A 108 -13.38 14.56 -8.22
C ALA A 108 -14.11 15.44 -7.19
N SER A 109 -13.64 15.48 -5.94
CA SER A 109 -14.23 16.31 -4.89
C SER A 109 -14.01 17.80 -5.12
N GLU A 110 -12.84 18.19 -5.65
CA GLU A 110 -12.57 19.59 -5.99
C GLU A 110 -13.45 20.07 -7.17
N ILE A 111 -13.65 19.23 -8.19
CA ILE A 111 -14.53 19.54 -9.34
C ILE A 111 -15.96 19.90 -8.90
N HIS A 112 -16.41 19.31 -7.79
CA HIS A 112 -17.76 19.51 -7.27
C HIS A 112 -17.90 20.58 -6.18
N GLY A 113 -16.81 21.28 -5.80
CA GLY A 113 -16.84 22.50 -4.98
C GLY A 113 -17.77 22.44 -3.77
N TRP A 114 -17.47 21.55 -2.82
CA TRP A 114 -18.10 21.54 -1.49
C TRP A 114 -17.26 22.32 -0.48
#